data_AF-A0A370G4U5-F1
#
_entry.id   AF-A0A370G4U5-F1
#
_cell.length_a   1.000
_cell.length_b   1.000
_cell.length_c   1.000
_cell.angle_alpha   90.00
_cell.angle_beta   90.00
_cell.angle_gamma   90.00
#
_symmetry.space_group_name_H-M   'P 1'
#
loop_
_entity.id
_entity.type
_entity.pdbx_description
1 polymer ?
#
loop_
_entity_poly.entity_id
_entity_poly.type
_entity_poly.pdbx_seq_one_letter_code
_entity_poly.pdbx_strand_id
1 'polypeptide(L)'
;MLNRELLNAELTKIEKPAGIANPKDFRNEVVKFSLRARAGNGGRNPSWTSYEKIRDVIEKRMFSQVEDLLPVISFGSKKDGETERKHDEFVERMVSRGYTERQVRRLVEWYMRVKQSA
;
A
#
# COMPACT_ATOMS: atom_id res chain seq x y z
N MET A 1 -18.37 4.40 24.48
CA MET A 1 -17.08 5.12 24.54
C MET A 1 -16.05 4.38 23.71
N LEU A 2 -15.21 5.07 22.95
CA LEU A 2 -14.13 4.45 22.18
C LEU A 2 -13.09 3.88 23.16
N ASN A 3 -12.96 2.55 23.25
CA ASN A 3 -11.96 1.92 24.11
C ASN A 3 -10.57 2.07 23.46
N ARG A 4 -9.75 2.94 24.05
CA ARG A 4 -8.40 3.26 23.55
C ARG A 4 -7.46 2.07 23.57
N GLU A 5 -7.60 1.19 24.57
CA GLU A 5 -6.75 0.00 24.71
C GLU A 5 -7.08 -1.02 23.64
N LEU A 6 -8.37 -1.25 23.38
CA LEU A 6 -8.83 -2.11 22.30
C LEU A 6 -8.37 -1.60 20.93
N LEU A 7 -8.52 -0.31 20.66
CA LEU A 7 -8.04 0.30 19.42
C LEU A 7 -6.51 0.17 19.28
N ASN A 8 -5.77 0.37 20.37
CA ASN A 8 -4.32 0.18 20.37
C ASN A 8 -3.94 -1.27 20.04
N ALA A 9 -4.65 -2.24 20.60
CA ALA A 9 -4.42 -3.65 20.33
C ALA A 9 -4.68 -4.00 18.86
N GLU A 10 -5.81 -3.58 18.31
CA GLU A 10 -6.18 -3.85 16.91
C GLU A 10 -5.21 -3.21 15.91
N LEU A 11 -4.83 -1.94 16.11
CA LEU A 11 -3.87 -1.26 15.24
C LEU A 11 -2.49 -1.93 15.30
N THR A 12 -2.04 -2.31 16.50
CA THR A 12 -0.73 -2.96 16.68
C THR A 12 -0.64 -4.31 15.94
N LYS A 13 -1.76 -5.07 15.87
CA LYS A 13 -1.83 -6.34 15.13
C LYS A 13 -1.58 -6.15 13.63
N ILE A 14 -1.86 -4.97 13.08
CA ILE A 14 -1.68 -4.63 11.66
C ILE A 14 -0.30 -4.00 11.43
N GLU A 15 0.10 -3.08 12.30
CA GLU A 15 1.30 -2.26 12.15
C GLU A 15 2.59 -3.07 12.31
N LYS A 16 2.65 -3.99 13.28
CA LYS A 16 3.84 -4.83 13.51
C LYS A 16 4.16 -5.72 12.30
N PRO A 17 3.20 -6.49 11.72
CA PRO A 17 3.44 -7.24 10.49
C PRO A 17 3.78 -6.38 9.27
N ALA A 18 3.41 -5.09 9.27
CA ALA A 18 3.80 -4.15 8.22
C ALA A 18 5.23 -3.62 8.38
N GLY A 19 5.99 -4.10 9.38
CA GLY A 19 7.37 -3.70 9.63
C GLY A 19 7.52 -2.42 10.46
N ILE A 20 6.44 -1.93 11.09
CA ILE A 20 6.50 -0.78 11.97
C ILE A 20 7.01 -1.22 13.35
N ALA A 21 8.27 -0.91 13.65
CA ALA A 21 8.91 -1.29 14.91
C ALA A 21 8.33 -0.55 16.13
N ASN A 22 7.96 0.73 15.98
CA ASN A 22 7.36 1.54 17.04
C ASN A 22 5.99 2.13 16.59
N PRO A 23 4.90 1.35 16.80
CA PRO A 23 3.54 1.75 16.41
C PRO A 23 3.09 3.10 16.97
N LYS A 24 3.43 3.40 18.23
CA LYS A 24 2.97 4.62 18.91
C LYS A 24 3.55 5.86 18.24
N ASP A 25 4.86 5.85 17.98
CA ASP A 25 5.54 7.00 17.36
C ASP A 25 5.13 7.15 15.91
N PHE A 26 4.99 6.03 15.18
CA PHE A 26 4.46 6.05 13.82
C PHE A 26 3.08 6.71 13.75
N ARG A 27 2.12 6.31 14.59
CA ARG A 27 0.79 6.94 14.63
C ARG A 27 0.86 8.42 14.95
N ASN A 28 1.71 8.82 15.91
CA ASN A 28 1.90 10.21 16.27
C ASN A 28 2.45 11.04 15.09
N GLU A 29 3.41 10.49 14.34
CA GLU A 29 3.95 11.12 13.13
C GLU A 29 2.87 11.26 12.04
N VAL A 30 2.11 10.20 11.77
CA VAL A 30 1.01 10.19 10.79
C VAL A 30 -0.06 11.22 11.14
N VAL A 31 -0.45 11.32 12.42
CA VAL A 31 -1.42 12.31 12.89
C VAL A 31 -0.88 13.73 12.72
N LYS A 32 0.36 14.01 13.16
CA LYS A 32 0.99 15.33 13.00
C LYS A 32 1.14 15.73 11.53
N PHE A 33 1.50 14.78 10.66
CA PHE A 33 1.55 14.99 9.23
C PHE A 33 0.17 15.35 8.66
N SER A 34 -0.84 14.53 8.97
CA SER A 34 -2.20 14.71 8.47
C SER A 34 -2.81 16.05 8.92
N LEU A 35 -2.62 16.43 10.19
CA LEU A 35 -3.10 17.70 10.70
C LEU A 35 -2.42 18.89 10.01
N ARG A 36 -1.09 18.83 9.80
CA ARG A 36 -0.35 19.89 9.07
C ARG A 36 -0.81 20.01 7.62
N ALA A 37 -0.94 18.88 6.92
CA ALA A 37 -1.38 18.87 5.54
C ALA A 37 -2.81 19.41 5.39
N ARG A 38 -3.72 19.04 6.31
CA ARG A 38 -5.09 19.58 6.34
C ARG A 38 -5.12 21.08 6.59
N ALA A 39 -4.32 21.57 7.54
CA ALA A 39 -4.22 23.00 7.82
C ALA A 39 -3.75 23.79 6.58
N GLY A 40 -2.81 23.23 5.80
CA GLY A 40 -2.30 23.86 4.58
C GLY A 40 -3.15 23.65 3.31
N ASN A 41 -4.18 22.79 3.34
CA ASN A 41 -4.96 22.39 2.15
C ASN A 41 -6.47 22.50 2.36
N GLY A 42 -6.93 23.54 3.08
CA GLY A 42 -8.36 23.82 3.27
C GLY A 42 -9.12 22.67 3.96
N GLY A 43 -8.45 21.94 4.86
CA GLY A 43 -9.02 20.81 5.59
C GLY A 43 -8.96 19.47 4.86
N ARG A 44 -8.48 19.41 3.61
CA ARG A 44 -8.37 18.18 2.82
C ARG A 44 -7.24 17.29 3.33
N ASN A 45 -7.50 15.99 3.39
CA ASN A 45 -6.50 15.00 3.79
C ASN A 45 -5.35 14.91 2.75
N PRO A 46 -4.12 14.65 3.20
CA PRO A 46 -3.00 14.41 2.29
C PRO A 46 -3.19 13.11 1.49
N SER A 47 -2.61 13.06 0.29
CA SER A 47 -2.45 11.78 -0.42
C SER A 47 -1.53 10.86 0.38
N TRP A 48 -1.85 9.57 0.49
CA TRP A 48 -0.99 8.59 1.16
C TRP A 48 0.41 8.51 0.53
N THR A 49 0.55 8.84 -0.76
CA THR A 49 1.83 8.89 -1.48
C THR A 49 2.70 10.09 -1.12
N SER A 50 2.16 11.10 -0.45
CA SER A 50 2.87 12.35 -0.15
C SER A 50 3.75 12.27 1.09
N TYR A 51 3.71 11.16 1.82
CA TYR A 51 4.55 10.92 2.97
C TYR A 51 5.29 9.60 2.82
N GLU A 52 6.60 9.69 2.61
CA GLU A 52 7.50 8.58 2.35
C GLU A 52 7.33 7.43 3.34
N LYS A 53 7.32 7.70 4.65
CA LYS A 53 7.14 6.62 5.65
C LYS A 53 5.81 5.87 5.53
N ILE A 54 4.70 6.54 5.18
CA ILE A 54 3.41 5.87 4.94
C ILE A 54 3.48 5.07 3.64
N ARG A 55 4.02 5.70 2.59
CA ARG A 55 4.19 5.09 1.27
C ARG A 55 5.00 3.80 1.39
N ASP A 56 6.18 3.86 2.00
CA ASP A 56 7.11 2.73 2.12
C ASP A 56 6.51 1.57 2.92
N VAL A 57 5.72 1.86 3.97
CA VAL A 57 5.01 0.82 4.73
C VAL A 57 3.91 0.17 3.89
N ILE A 58 3.11 0.96 3.17
CA ILE A 58 2.04 0.46 2.30
C ILE A 58 2.64 -0.37 1.16
N GLU A 59 3.66 0.15 0.51
CA GLU A 59 4.39 -0.52 -0.55
C GLU A 59 5.00 -1.81 -0.02
N LYS A 60 5.79 -1.78 1.05
CA LYS A 60 6.40 -2.99 1.63
C LYS A 60 5.37 -4.03 2.04
N ARG A 61 4.25 -3.64 2.67
CA ARG A 61 3.21 -4.59 3.09
C ARG A 61 2.47 -5.20 1.89
N MET A 62 2.22 -4.40 0.87
CA MET A 62 1.59 -4.85 -0.37
C MET A 62 2.55 -5.75 -1.14
N PHE A 63 3.79 -5.33 -1.35
CA PHE A 63 4.81 -6.05 -2.10
C PHE A 63 5.35 -7.28 -1.37
N SER A 64 5.46 -7.30 -0.04
CA SER A 64 5.81 -8.52 0.71
C SER A 64 4.77 -9.63 0.56
N GLN A 65 3.52 -9.28 0.22
CA GLN A 65 2.47 -10.25 -0.13
C GLN A 65 2.44 -10.58 -1.63
N VAL A 66 3.19 -9.86 -2.46
CA VAL A 66 3.19 -9.96 -3.93
C VAL A 66 4.51 -10.49 -4.49
N GLU A 67 5.63 -10.35 -3.78
CA GLU A 67 6.93 -10.94 -4.13
C GLU A 67 6.87 -12.47 -4.14
N ASP A 68 6.10 -13.08 -3.24
CA ASP A 68 5.78 -14.52 -3.29
C ASP A 68 4.91 -14.91 -4.50
N LEU A 69 4.36 -13.93 -5.23
CA LEU A 69 3.41 -14.12 -6.33
C LEU A 69 3.85 -13.53 -7.67
N LEU A 70 5.09 -13.05 -7.80
CA LEU A 70 5.62 -12.57 -9.08
C LEU A 70 6.76 -13.44 -9.59
N PRO A 71 6.45 -14.25 -10.60
CA PRO A 71 6.92 -13.94 -11.94
C PRO A 71 5.72 -13.83 -12.88
N VAL A 72 5.03 -12.69 -12.86
CA VAL A 72 3.96 -12.41 -13.82
C VAL A 72 4.25 -11.04 -14.42
N ILE A 73 4.44 -11.03 -15.74
CA ILE A 73 4.68 -9.87 -16.61
C ILE A 73 6.17 -9.52 -16.83
N SER A 74 6.78 -10.26 -17.76
CA SER A 74 7.56 -9.59 -18.80
C SER A 74 6.56 -9.10 -19.84
N PHE A 75 6.32 -7.79 -19.94
CA PHE A 75 5.58 -7.21 -21.08
C PHE A 75 6.49 -7.23 -22.32
N GLY A 76 6.81 -8.42 -22.80
CA GLY A 76 7.46 -8.64 -24.09
C GLY A 76 6.42 -9.03 -25.12
N SER A 77 5.65 -8.06 -25.65
CA SER A 77 4.82 -8.07 -26.88
C SER A 77 4.08 -9.34 -27.38
N LYS A 78 3.99 -10.42 -26.60
CA LYS A 78 3.27 -11.65 -26.89
C LYS A 78 2.30 -11.89 -25.74
N LYS A 79 1.04 -11.56 -26.00
CA LYS A 79 -0.11 -11.85 -25.15
C LYS A 79 -0.27 -13.37 -25.06
N ASP A 80 0.32 -14.01 -24.06
CA ASP A 80 -0.16 -15.32 -23.66
C ASP A 80 -1.42 -15.12 -22.77
N GLY A 81 -2.47 -15.92 -23.00
CA GLY A 81 -3.72 -15.80 -22.23
C GLY A 81 -3.58 -16.21 -20.76
N GLU A 82 -2.47 -16.86 -20.40
CA GLU A 82 -2.19 -17.29 -19.04
C GLU A 82 -1.73 -16.12 -18.15
N THR A 83 -0.95 -15.20 -18.69
CA THR A 83 -0.46 -13.99 -18.01
C THR A 83 -1.60 -13.00 -17.78
N GLU A 84 -2.51 -12.86 -18.76
CA GLU A 84 -3.71 -12.03 -18.60
C GLU A 84 -4.61 -12.58 -17.49
N ARG A 85 -4.88 -13.90 -17.49
CA ARG A 85 -5.64 -14.54 -16.41
C ARG A 85 -4.99 -14.36 -15.04
N LYS A 86 -3.67 -14.54 -14.92
CA LYS A 86 -2.94 -14.34 -13.65
C LYS A 86 -2.98 -12.88 -13.19
N HIS A 87 -2.99 -11.92 -14.14
CA HIS A 87 -3.15 -10.51 -13.83
C HIS A 87 -4.53 -10.21 -13.25
N ASP A 88 -5.58 -10.73 -13.89
CA ASP A 88 -6.96 -10.54 -13.43
C ASP A 88 -7.19 -11.17 -12.05
N GLU A 89 -6.70 -12.39 -11.83
CA GLU A 89 -6.72 -13.05 -10.52
C GLU A 89 -5.96 -12.24 -9.45
N PHE A 90 -4.87 -11.57 -9.83
CA PHE A 90 -4.14 -10.69 -8.92
C PHE A 90 -4.96 -9.44 -8.58
N VAL A 91 -5.56 -8.79 -9.57
CA VAL A 91 -6.41 -7.62 -9.35
C VAL A 91 -7.58 -7.98 -8.44
N GLU A 92 -8.25 -9.12 -8.68
CA GLU A 92 -9.38 -9.58 -7.88
C GLU A 92 -8.99 -9.86 -6.42
N ARG A 93 -7.85 -10.50 -6.17
CA ARG A 93 -7.32 -10.70 -4.80
C ARG A 93 -7.00 -9.39 -4.08
N MET A 94 -6.55 -8.38 -4.81
CA MET A 94 -6.26 -7.07 -4.23
C MET A 94 -7.55 -6.29 -3.94
N VAL A 95 -8.56 -6.45 -4.81
CA VAL A 95 -9.89 -5.89 -4.59
C VAL A 95 -10.56 -6.51 -3.37
N SER A 96 -10.47 -7.83 -3.18
CA SER A 96 -11.00 -8.49 -1.98
C SER A 96 -10.31 -8.08 -0.68
N ARG A 97 -9.09 -7.51 -0.77
CA ARG A 97 -8.35 -6.93 0.35
C ARG A 97 -8.66 -5.45 0.60
N GLY A 98 -9.60 -4.87 -0.14
CA GLY A 98 -10.07 -3.49 0.03
C GLY A 98 -9.34 -2.44 -0.80
N TYR A 99 -8.50 -2.85 -1.76
CA TYR A 99 -7.89 -1.93 -2.72
C TYR A 99 -8.82 -1.72 -3.92
N THR A 100 -8.83 -0.52 -4.49
CA THR A 100 -9.53 -0.29 -5.77
C THR A 100 -8.65 -0.77 -6.93
N GLU A 101 -9.26 -1.25 -8.02
CA GLU A 101 -8.52 -1.65 -9.23
C GLU A 101 -7.56 -0.55 -9.73
N ARG A 102 -7.99 0.72 -9.61
CA ARG A 102 -7.16 1.87 -10.00
C ARG A 102 -5.93 2.04 -9.11
N GLN A 103 -6.02 1.74 -7.81
CA GLN A 103 -4.85 1.73 -6.92
C GLN A 103 -3.90 0.58 -7.29
N VAL A 104 -4.45 -0.61 -7.57
CA VAL A 104 -3.67 -1.79 -7.97
C VAL A 104 -2.93 -1.55 -9.28
N ARG A 105 -3.62 -1.02 -10.30
CA ARG A 105 -3.02 -0.71 -11.61
C ARG A 105 -1.88 0.31 -11.52
N ARG A 106 -2.09 1.42 -10.80
CA ARG A 106 -1.06 2.45 -10.60
C ARG A 106 0.19 1.90 -9.93
N LEU A 107 0.00 0.98 -8.99
CA LEU A 107 1.08 0.39 -8.23
C LEU A 107 1.88 -0.62 -9.06
N VAL A 108 1.21 -1.45 -9.88
CA VAL A 108 1.85 -2.32 -10.87
C VAL A 108 2.65 -1.49 -11.88
N GLU A 109 2.07 -0.41 -12.42
CA GLU A 109 2.75 0.49 -13.35
C GLU A 109 4.00 1.13 -12.74
N TRP A 110 3.91 1.60 -11.48
CA TRP A 110 5.05 2.19 -10.78
C TRP A 110 6.16 1.16 -10.54
N TYR A 111 5.82 -0.04 -10.06
CA TYR A 111 6.78 -1.11 -9.80
C TYR A 111 7.56 -1.50 -11.07
N MET A 112 6.85 -1.63 -12.19
CA MET A 112 7.48 -1.93 -13.48
C MET A 112 8.46 -0.83 -13.92
N ARG A 113 8.13 0.46 -13.68
CA ARG A 113 9.06 1.56 -13.95
C ARG A 113 10.30 1.49 -13.07
N VAL A 114 10.13 1.26 -11.76
CA VAL A 114 11.25 1.19 -10.81
C VAL A 114 12.16 0.01 -11.13
N LYS A 115 11.60 -1.17 -11.42
CA LYS A 115 12.37 -2.36 -11.81
C LYS A 115 13.10 -2.21 -13.15
N GLN A 116 12.54 -1.48 -14.11
CA GLN A 116 13.21 -1.17 -15.38
C GLN A 116 14.29 -0.08 -15.25
N SER A 117 14.26 0.70 -14.17
CA SER A 117 15.22 1.78 -13.88
C SER A 117 16.39 1.32 -13.01
N ALA A 118 16.38 0.07 -12.53
CA ALA A 118 17.39 -0.57 -11.69
C ALA A 118 18.12 -1.66 -12.48
#